data_AF-A0A0X8VE08-F1
#
_entry.id   AF-A0A0X8VE08-F1
#
_cell.length_a   1.000
_cell.length_b   1.000
_cell.length_c   1.000
_cell.angle_alpha   90.00
_cell.angle_beta   90.00
_cell.angle_gamma   90.00
#
_symmetry.space_group_name_H-M   'P 1'
#
loop_
_entity.id
_entity.type
_entity.pdbx_description
1 polymer ?
#
loop_
_entity_poly.entity_id
_entity_poly.type
_entity_poly.pdbx_seq_one_letter_code
_entity_poly.pdbx_strand_id
1 'polypeptide(L)'
;MKSVGDKMELQDIKEILDKLEKVNGQKATKDIIKIIFTIAVSFITVIITALICLVIYKNSLSTESVLSILLAFFSIFISIFFYFKADETSNKFYDSSYNFMKDQSNVLGRIEERFGEKFESLISRFDHLETKKISTEEKIDVTQDEISMTLNEAIAQLSQENEITKEKLETYKTRLEQKNSEYKKLRNDLSEIKSESQNMRSYIFMNNFSENLEKFMLSLSPKDIKYFLNNDKLQNTNRTYRYALEYGLCDEDGIVVPEIKKYIQRKLLNRSNYRNISDNYYNRFS
;
A
#
# COMPACT_ATOMS: atom_id res chain seq x y z
N MET A 1 69.23 21.87 -2.57
CA MET A 1 67.79 21.57 -2.47
C MET A 1 67.06 22.81 -1.95
N LYS A 2 66.66 23.76 -2.82
CA LYS A 2 65.87 24.94 -2.38
C LYS A 2 65.05 25.58 -3.51
N SER A 3 64.70 24.82 -4.55
CA SER A 3 64.07 25.36 -5.77
C SER A 3 62.74 24.68 -6.16
N VAL A 4 62.28 23.66 -5.43
CA VAL A 4 61.06 22.90 -5.77
C VAL A 4 59.89 23.24 -4.84
N GLY A 5 60.13 23.54 -3.55
CA GLY A 5 59.07 23.95 -2.61
C GLY A 5 58.47 25.33 -2.91
N ASP A 6 59.32 26.29 -3.31
CA ASP A 6 58.92 27.70 -3.50
C ASP A 6 58.07 27.92 -4.76
N LYS A 7 58.23 27.06 -5.78
CA LYS A 7 57.43 27.10 -7.01
C LYS A 7 56.03 26.50 -6.85
N MET A 8 55.87 25.56 -5.92
CA MET A 8 54.58 24.90 -5.65
C MET A 8 53.64 25.85 -4.89
N GLU A 9 54.14 26.57 -3.89
CA GLU A 9 53.34 27.56 -3.15
C GLU A 9 52.94 28.77 -4.00
N LEU A 10 53.81 29.27 -4.88
CA LEU A 10 53.48 30.39 -5.77
C LEU A 10 52.40 30.04 -6.80
N GLN A 11 52.35 28.79 -7.23
CA GLN A 11 51.34 28.33 -8.20
C GLN A 11 49.97 28.20 -7.55
N ASP A 12 49.92 27.67 -6.32
CA ASP A 12 48.69 27.57 -5.52
C ASP A 12 48.16 28.95 -5.11
N ILE A 13 49.03 29.89 -4.72
CA ILE A 13 48.64 31.27 -4.41
C ILE A 13 48.08 31.98 -5.63
N LYS A 14 48.69 31.77 -6.81
CA LYS A 14 48.21 32.35 -8.05
C LYS A 14 46.86 31.77 -8.47
N GLU A 15 46.65 30.47 -8.29
CA GLU A 15 45.36 29.82 -8.55
C GLU A 15 44.26 30.29 -7.59
N ILE A 16 44.59 30.53 -6.32
CA ILE A 16 43.66 31.09 -5.33
C ILE A 16 43.32 32.55 -5.67
N LEU A 17 44.30 33.36 -6.07
CA LEU A 17 44.07 34.75 -6.51
C LEU A 17 43.17 34.81 -7.75
N ASP A 18 43.41 33.94 -8.74
CA ASP A 18 42.63 33.89 -9.98
C ASP A 18 41.18 33.41 -9.71
N LYS A 19 40.99 32.47 -8.77
CA LYS A 19 39.66 32.06 -8.31
C LYS A 19 38.95 33.17 -7.52
N LEU A 20 39.68 33.94 -6.70
CA LEU A 20 39.11 35.07 -5.96
C LEU A 20 38.73 36.22 -6.89
N GLU A 21 39.53 36.53 -7.90
CA GLU A 21 39.22 37.56 -8.91
C GLU A 21 37.99 37.16 -9.75
N LYS A 22 37.87 35.88 -10.12
CA LYS A 22 36.74 35.36 -10.89
C LYS A 22 35.42 35.33 -10.10
N VAL A 23 35.49 34.96 -8.81
CA VAL A 23 34.32 34.95 -7.90
C VAL A 23 33.88 36.37 -7.53
N ASN A 24 34.82 37.29 -7.36
CA ASN A 24 34.51 38.68 -7.05
C ASN A 24 34.02 39.44 -8.30
N GLY A 25 34.60 39.19 -9.48
CA GLY A 25 34.18 39.79 -10.75
C GLY A 25 32.76 39.39 -11.18
N GLN A 26 32.35 38.14 -10.99
CA GLN A 26 31.00 37.70 -11.40
C GLN A 26 29.87 38.14 -10.45
N LYS A 27 30.15 38.28 -9.14
CA LYS A 27 29.19 38.84 -8.17
C LYS A 27 29.14 40.37 -8.25
N ALA A 28 30.31 41.02 -8.25
CA ALA A 28 30.40 42.47 -8.32
C ALA A 28 29.82 43.04 -9.63
N THR A 29 30.01 42.39 -10.78
CA THR A 29 29.44 42.90 -12.05
C THR A 29 27.91 42.89 -12.04
N LYS A 30 27.26 41.83 -11.52
CA LYS A 30 25.79 41.79 -11.39
C LYS A 30 25.27 42.82 -10.40
N ASP A 31 25.98 43.04 -9.30
CA ASP A 31 25.59 44.02 -8.28
C ASP A 31 25.83 45.46 -8.76
N ILE A 32 26.92 45.73 -9.48
CA ILE A 32 27.22 47.03 -10.10
C ILE A 32 26.20 47.35 -11.20
N ILE A 33 25.82 46.40 -12.04
CA ILE A 33 24.78 46.60 -13.07
C ILE A 33 23.43 46.93 -12.42
N LYS A 34 23.05 46.24 -11.33
CA LYS A 34 21.84 46.58 -10.57
C LYS A 34 21.90 47.98 -9.96
N ILE A 35 23.05 48.40 -9.44
CA ILE A 35 23.25 49.74 -8.88
C ILE A 35 23.15 50.81 -9.97
N ILE A 36 23.80 50.62 -11.13
CA ILE A 36 23.73 51.55 -12.27
C ILE A 36 22.29 51.67 -12.77
N PHE A 37 21.58 50.55 -12.91
CA PHE A 37 20.18 50.55 -13.31
C PHE A 37 19.30 51.30 -12.30
N THR A 38 19.55 51.11 -10.99
CA THR A 38 18.81 51.80 -9.93
C THR A 38 19.06 53.32 -9.95
N ILE A 39 20.31 53.75 -10.18
CA ILE A 39 20.67 55.17 -10.29
C ILE A 39 20.04 55.79 -11.55
N ALA A 40 20.08 55.07 -12.68
CA ALA A 40 19.48 55.53 -13.94
C ALA A 40 17.96 55.69 -13.82
N VAL A 41 17.27 54.72 -13.21
CA VAL A 41 15.83 54.79 -12.93
C VAL A 41 15.53 55.95 -12.00
N SER A 42 16.32 56.15 -10.94
CA SER A 42 16.16 57.29 -10.03
C SER A 42 16.28 58.63 -10.75
N PHE A 43 17.29 58.79 -11.61
CA PHE A 43 17.48 60.04 -12.36
C PHE A 43 16.31 60.33 -13.32
N ILE A 44 15.82 59.30 -14.02
CA ILE A 44 14.64 59.41 -14.88
C ILE A 44 13.39 59.79 -14.06
N THR A 45 13.21 59.20 -12.87
CA THR A 45 12.07 59.55 -11.99
C THR A 45 12.14 60.99 -11.47
N VAL A 46 13.33 61.55 -11.26
CA VAL A 46 13.48 62.95 -10.84
C VAL A 46 13.17 63.90 -12.00
N ILE A 47 13.67 63.60 -13.21
CA ILE A 47 13.41 64.40 -14.41
C ILE A 47 11.92 64.41 -14.77
N ILE A 48 11.26 63.25 -14.74
CA ILE A 48 9.83 63.14 -15.07
C ILE A 48 8.98 63.93 -14.04
N THR A 49 9.36 63.86 -12.76
CA THR A 49 8.69 64.64 -11.69
C THR A 49 8.87 66.14 -11.88
N ALA A 50 10.09 66.60 -12.25
CA ALA A 50 10.35 68.00 -12.53
C ALA A 50 9.60 68.51 -13.77
N LEU A 51 9.50 67.70 -14.82
CA LEU A 51 8.72 68.01 -16.03
C LEU A 51 7.22 68.11 -15.72
N ILE A 52 6.68 67.20 -14.91
CA ILE A 52 5.28 67.27 -14.47
C ILE A 52 5.01 68.55 -13.67
N CYS A 53 5.91 68.92 -12.74
CA CYS A 53 5.78 70.17 -11.99
C CYS A 53 5.81 71.41 -12.90
N LEU A 54 6.67 71.43 -13.91
CA LEU A 54 6.76 72.54 -14.87
C LEU A 54 5.50 72.64 -15.73
N VAL A 55 4.97 71.50 -16.19
CA VAL A 55 3.73 71.44 -16.96
C VAL A 55 2.53 71.89 -16.13
N ILE A 56 2.43 71.48 -14.86
CA ILE A 56 1.37 71.92 -13.93
C ILE A 56 1.46 73.44 -13.69
N TYR A 57 2.67 73.96 -13.45
CA TYR A 57 2.90 75.40 -13.23
C TYR A 57 2.52 76.24 -14.45
N LYS A 58 2.82 75.75 -15.67
CA LYS A 58 2.58 76.51 -16.91
C LYS A 58 1.15 76.40 -17.43
N ASN A 59 0.46 75.28 -17.19
CA ASN A 59 -0.86 74.99 -17.78
C ASN A 59 -2.06 75.17 -16.84
N SER A 60 -1.87 75.67 -15.61
CA SER A 60 -2.95 75.93 -14.64
C SER A 60 -3.95 74.76 -14.54
N LEU A 61 -3.40 73.55 -14.40
CA LEU A 61 -4.20 72.33 -14.33
C LEU A 61 -5.11 72.38 -13.09
N SER A 62 -6.40 72.06 -13.28
CA SER A 62 -7.35 71.92 -12.17
C SER A 62 -6.93 70.76 -11.26
N THR A 63 -7.12 70.93 -9.96
CA THR A 63 -6.84 69.91 -8.93
C THR A 63 -7.48 68.56 -9.25
N GLU A 64 -8.67 68.57 -9.87
CA GLU A 64 -9.40 67.37 -10.29
C GLU A 64 -8.64 66.59 -11.39
N SER A 65 -8.03 67.29 -12.34
CA SER A 65 -7.25 66.68 -13.42
C SER A 65 -5.98 66.03 -12.89
N VAL A 66 -5.30 66.66 -11.93
CA VAL A 66 -4.11 66.10 -11.26
C VAL A 66 -4.47 64.84 -10.48
N LEU A 67 -5.60 64.87 -9.76
CA LEU A 67 -6.09 63.71 -9.00
C LEU A 67 -6.46 62.54 -9.94
N SER A 68 -7.11 62.81 -11.06
CA SER A 68 -7.46 61.80 -12.07
C SER A 68 -6.23 61.14 -12.70
N ILE A 69 -5.22 61.94 -13.06
CA ILE A 69 -3.95 61.43 -13.62
C ILE A 69 -3.21 60.58 -12.58
N LEU A 70 -3.15 61.03 -11.32
CA LEU A 70 -2.55 60.26 -10.22
C LEU A 70 -3.26 58.92 -10.04
N LEU A 71 -4.59 58.92 -10.03
CA LEU A 71 -5.40 57.71 -9.90
C LEU A 71 -5.19 56.74 -11.08
N ALA A 72 -5.06 57.28 -12.30
CA ALA A 72 -4.76 56.49 -13.49
C ALA A 72 -3.38 55.81 -13.37
N PHE A 73 -2.36 56.52 -12.87
CA PHE A 73 -1.04 55.93 -12.62
C PHE A 73 -1.08 54.85 -11.53
N PHE A 74 -1.84 55.06 -10.45
CA PHE A 74 -2.04 54.02 -9.43
C PHE A 74 -2.72 52.77 -10.01
N SER A 75 -3.71 52.94 -10.89
CA SER A 75 -4.39 51.83 -11.55
C SER A 75 -3.44 51.01 -12.42
N ILE A 76 -2.61 51.67 -13.23
CA ILE A 76 -1.57 51.03 -14.05
C ILE A 76 -0.57 50.29 -13.17
N PHE A 77 -0.11 50.93 -12.09
CA PHE A 77 0.86 50.33 -11.17
C PHE A 77 0.30 49.08 -10.48
N ILE A 78 -0.92 49.15 -9.96
CA ILE A 78 -1.60 47.99 -9.35
C ILE A 78 -1.77 46.86 -10.38
N SER A 79 -2.09 47.18 -11.63
CA SER A 79 -2.22 46.17 -12.70
C SER A 79 -0.89 45.45 -12.98
N ILE A 80 0.22 46.18 -13.07
CA ILE A 80 1.56 45.60 -13.28
C ILE A 80 1.97 44.73 -12.07
N PHE A 81 1.72 45.20 -10.85
CA PHE A 81 1.97 44.42 -9.63
C PHE A 81 1.14 43.13 -9.59
N PHE A 82 -0.13 43.21 -10.00
CA PHE A 82 -1.00 42.05 -10.09
C PHE A 82 -0.53 41.08 -11.16
N TYR A 83 -0.07 41.56 -12.33
CA TYR A 83 0.51 40.73 -13.39
C TYR A 83 1.72 39.93 -12.90
N PHE A 84 2.71 40.58 -12.29
CA PHE A 84 3.90 39.88 -11.81
C PHE A 84 3.58 38.89 -10.69
N LYS A 85 2.66 39.25 -9.79
CA LYS A 85 2.26 38.35 -8.71
C LYS A 85 1.46 37.16 -9.22
N ALA A 86 0.59 37.36 -10.21
CA ALA A 86 -0.13 36.29 -10.88
C ALA A 86 0.83 35.37 -11.66
N ASP A 87 1.80 35.93 -12.37
CA ASP A 87 2.81 35.17 -13.13
C ASP A 87 3.73 34.36 -12.20
N GLU A 88 4.23 34.95 -11.11
CA GLU A 88 5.03 34.25 -10.11
C GLU A 88 4.22 33.14 -9.41
N THR A 89 2.95 33.42 -9.06
CA THR A 89 2.06 32.44 -8.43
C THR A 89 1.69 31.31 -9.39
N SER A 90 1.44 31.62 -10.65
CA SER A 90 1.10 30.66 -11.69
C SER A 90 2.27 29.72 -11.97
N ASN A 91 3.48 30.26 -12.15
CA ASN A 91 4.68 29.45 -12.35
C ASN A 91 4.95 28.52 -11.15
N LYS A 92 4.82 29.01 -9.91
CA LYS A 92 4.95 28.17 -8.70
C LYS A 92 3.85 27.12 -8.61
N PHE A 93 2.62 27.45 -9.00
CA PHE A 93 1.50 26.50 -9.01
C PHE A 93 1.74 25.38 -10.02
N TYR A 94 2.23 25.70 -11.23
CA TYR A 94 2.54 24.69 -12.24
C TYR A 94 3.70 23.79 -11.83
N ASP A 95 4.79 24.35 -11.30
CA ASP A 95 5.93 23.57 -10.80
C ASP A 95 5.51 22.66 -9.63
N SER A 96 4.75 23.20 -8.67
CA SER A 96 4.22 22.41 -7.55
C SER A 96 3.25 21.33 -8.01
N SER A 97 2.38 21.61 -8.99
CA SER A 97 1.42 20.63 -9.51
C SER A 97 2.12 19.52 -10.27
N TYR A 98 3.13 19.87 -11.09
CA TYR A 98 3.94 18.91 -11.81
C TYR A 98 4.72 18.02 -10.84
N ASN A 99 5.38 18.59 -9.85
CA ASN A 99 6.12 17.84 -8.83
C ASN A 99 5.18 16.95 -8.01
N PHE A 100 4.00 17.45 -7.63
CA PHE A 100 2.97 16.65 -6.96
C PHE A 100 2.52 15.46 -7.82
N MET A 101 2.15 15.69 -9.09
CA MET A 101 1.73 14.61 -9.98
C MET A 101 2.84 13.58 -10.22
N LYS A 102 4.09 14.04 -10.37
CA LYS A 102 5.26 13.19 -10.51
C LYS A 102 5.49 12.35 -9.26
N ASP A 103 5.41 12.95 -8.07
CA ASP A 103 5.58 12.25 -6.81
C ASP A 103 4.46 11.23 -6.58
N GLN A 104 3.20 11.58 -6.86
CA GLN A 104 2.07 10.66 -6.83
C GLN A 104 2.27 9.49 -7.80
N SER A 105 2.75 9.76 -9.01
CA SER A 105 3.03 8.72 -10.02
C SER A 105 4.16 7.78 -9.57
N ASN A 106 5.22 8.33 -8.98
CA ASN A 106 6.31 7.54 -8.42
C ASN A 106 5.88 6.71 -7.19
N VAL A 107 5.04 7.29 -6.34
CA VAL A 107 4.44 6.56 -5.20
C VAL A 107 3.58 5.43 -5.73
N LEU A 108 2.72 5.68 -6.74
CA LEU A 108 1.88 4.66 -7.34
C LEU A 108 2.70 3.55 -8.00
N GLY A 109 3.76 3.89 -8.73
CA GLY A 109 4.67 2.90 -9.32
C GLY A 109 5.37 2.03 -8.26
N ARG A 110 5.85 2.63 -7.16
CA ARG A 110 6.44 1.86 -6.04
C ARG A 110 5.40 1.00 -5.32
N ILE A 111 4.16 1.48 -5.21
CA ILE A 111 3.05 0.73 -4.67
C ILE A 111 2.79 -0.48 -5.57
N GLU A 112 2.61 -0.29 -6.87
CA GLU A 112 2.38 -1.35 -7.84
C GLU A 112 3.49 -2.40 -7.83
N GLU A 113 4.76 -1.99 -7.82
CA GLU A 113 5.91 -2.88 -7.72
C GLU A 113 5.86 -3.71 -6.43
N ARG A 114 5.65 -3.06 -5.27
CA ARG A 114 5.58 -3.74 -3.97
C ARG A 114 4.36 -4.64 -3.82
N PHE A 115 3.23 -4.24 -4.37
CA PHE A 115 2.01 -5.05 -4.38
C PHE A 115 2.20 -6.27 -5.29
N GLY A 116 2.75 -6.07 -6.50
CA GLY A 116 3.07 -7.15 -7.43
C GLY A 116 4.01 -8.18 -6.81
N GLU A 117 5.15 -7.75 -6.25
CA GLU A 117 6.12 -8.65 -5.62
C GLU A 117 5.50 -9.44 -4.46
N LYS A 118 4.76 -8.76 -3.57
CA LYS A 118 4.09 -9.41 -2.44
C LYS A 118 2.99 -10.35 -2.88
N PHE A 119 2.22 -9.99 -3.91
CA PHE A 119 1.15 -10.81 -4.45
C PHE A 119 1.69 -12.09 -5.12
N GLU A 120 2.71 -11.97 -5.97
CA GLU A 120 3.40 -13.11 -6.57
C GLU A 120 4.04 -14.03 -5.52
N SER A 121 4.65 -13.44 -4.47
CA SER A 121 5.18 -14.22 -3.34
C SER A 121 4.08 -14.97 -2.59
N LEU A 122 2.89 -14.39 -2.46
CA LEU A 122 1.75 -15.04 -1.81
C LEU A 122 1.17 -16.16 -2.67
N ILE A 123 0.99 -15.93 -3.97
CA ILE A 123 0.51 -16.94 -4.92
C ILE A 123 1.48 -18.13 -4.97
N SER A 124 2.77 -17.88 -5.18
CA SER A 124 3.77 -18.96 -5.26
C SER A 124 3.82 -19.83 -3.99
N ARG A 125 3.69 -19.22 -2.80
CA ARG A 125 3.58 -19.97 -1.54
C ARG A 125 2.31 -20.82 -1.48
N PHE A 126 1.19 -20.26 -1.92
CA PHE A 126 -0.09 -20.97 -1.95
C PHE A 126 -0.05 -22.17 -2.92
N ASP A 127 0.47 -21.96 -4.13
CA ASP A 127 0.64 -23.01 -5.14
C ASP A 127 1.58 -24.11 -4.66
N HIS A 128 2.66 -23.74 -3.98
CA HIS A 128 3.57 -24.71 -3.38
C HIS A 128 2.87 -25.57 -2.32
N LEU A 129 2.05 -24.97 -1.46
CA LEU A 129 1.28 -25.70 -0.45
C LEU A 129 0.23 -26.63 -1.08
N GLU A 130 -0.46 -26.19 -2.12
CA GLU A 130 -1.45 -27.03 -2.82
C GLU A 130 -0.78 -28.20 -3.55
N THR A 131 0.36 -27.96 -4.21
CA THR A 131 1.17 -29.01 -4.84
C THR A 131 1.67 -30.02 -3.81
N LYS A 132 2.20 -29.53 -2.67
CA LYS A 132 2.67 -30.38 -1.58
C LYS A 132 1.53 -31.23 -1.03
N LYS A 133 0.35 -30.65 -0.83
CA LYS A 133 -0.86 -31.36 -0.38
C LYS A 133 -1.22 -32.49 -1.34
N ILE A 134 -1.33 -32.23 -2.64
CA ILE A 134 -1.65 -33.25 -3.65
C ILE A 134 -0.62 -34.39 -3.59
N SER A 135 0.67 -34.06 -3.57
CA SER A 135 1.73 -35.07 -3.51
C SER A 135 1.67 -35.94 -2.24
N THR A 136 1.27 -35.35 -1.10
CA THR A 136 1.11 -36.09 0.16
C THR A 136 -0.15 -36.95 0.13
N GLU A 137 -1.25 -36.48 -0.48
CA GLU A 137 -2.47 -37.27 -0.71
C GLU A 137 -2.17 -38.51 -1.57
N GLU A 138 -1.45 -38.34 -2.69
CA GLU A 138 -1.04 -39.46 -3.54
C GLU A 138 -0.16 -40.48 -2.78
N LYS A 139 0.81 -40.01 -1.98
CA LYS A 139 1.65 -40.91 -1.16
C LYS A 139 0.85 -41.68 -0.12
N ILE A 140 -0.17 -41.08 0.47
CA ILE A 140 -1.06 -41.74 1.42
C ILE A 140 -1.84 -42.86 0.72
N ASP A 141 -2.38 -42.59 -0.47
CA ASP A 141 -3.13 -43.58 -1.26
C ASP A 141 -2.23 -44.77 -1.65
N VAL A 142 -1.03 -44.49 -2.16
CA VAL A 142 -0.04 -45.53 -2.48
C VAL A 142 0.34 -46.35 -1.25
N THR A 143 0.59 -45.70 -0.10
CA THR A 143 0.94 -46.39 1.14
C THR A 143 -0.22 -47.24 1.66
N GLN A 144 -1.46 -46.78 1.49
CA GLN A 144 -2.66 -47.53 1.86
C GLN A 144 -2.85 -48.78 0.98
N ASP A 145 -2.63 -48.66 -0.32
CA ASP A 145 -2.65 -49.79 -1.24
C ASP A 145 -1.55 -50.79 -0.91
N GLU A 146 -0.36 -50.30 -0.60
CA GLU A 146 0.78 -51.11 -0.16
C GLU A 146 0.53 -51.87 1.15
N ILE A 147 -0.12 -51.25 2.13
CA ILE A 147 -0.56 -51.92 3.37
C ILE A 147 -1.55 -53.02 3.02
N SER A 148 -2.52 -52.74 2.15
CA SER A 148 -3.54 -53.70 1.72
C SER A 148 -2.93 -54.90 0.98
N MET A 149 -1.97 -54.65 0.07
CA MET A 149 -1.22 -55.71 -0.60
C MET A 149 -0.43 -56.57 0.39
N THR A 150 0.32 -55.94 1.31
CA THR A 150 1.13 -56.65 2.31
C THR A 150 0.25 -57.50 3.23
N LEU A 151 -0.94 -57.01 3.59
CA LEU A 151 -1.93 -57.74 4.38
C LEU A 151 -2.49 -58.94 3.60
N ASN A 152 -2.87 -58.74 2.34
CA ASN A 152 -3.39 -59.81 1.49
C ASN A 152 -2.33 -60.89 1.21
N GLU A 153 -1.07 -60.51 1.00
CA GLU A 153 0.06 -61.43 0.87
C GLU A 153 0.24 -62.27 2.15
N ALA A 154 0.20 -61.62 3.31
CA ALA A 154 0.28 -62.31 4.60
C ALA A 154 -0.87 -63.32 4.75
N ILE A 155 -2.12 -62.91 4.47
CA ILE A 155 -3.30 -63.79 4.55
C ILE A 155 -3.19 -64.98 3.59
N ALA A 156 -2.73 -64.75 2.35
CA ALA A 156 -2.58 -65.80 1.36
C ALA A 156 -1.52 -66.84 1.78
N GLN A 157 -0.38 -66.40 2.32
CA GLN A 157 0.66 -67.31 2.81
C GLN A 157 0.22 -68.05 4.07
N LEU A 158 -0.46 -67.39 5.02
CA LEU A 158 -1.05 -68.02 6.20
C LEU A 158 -2.09 -69.09 5.84
N SER A 159 -2.74 -68.96 4.68
CA SER A 159 -3.76 -69.90 4.19
C SER A 159 -3.18 -71.09 3.40
N GLN A 160 -1.93 -71.00 2.93
CA GLN A 160 -1.26 -72.05 2.15
C GLN A 160 -0.29 -72.90 2.97
N GLU A 161 0.29 -72.36 4.05
CA GLU A 161 1.24 -73.09 4.91
C GLU A 161 0.56 -73.63 6.19
N ASN A 162 0.56 -74.95 6.40
CA ASN A 162 0.01 -75.61 7.60
C ASN A 162 0.85 -75.40 8.88
N GLU A 163 2.12 -74.99 8.76
CA GLU A 163 3.01 -74.63 9.88
C GLU A 163 3.73 -73.31 9.55
N ILE A 164 3.22 -72.22 10.11
CA ILE A 164 3.83 -70.90 9.96
C ILE A 164 5.00 -70.79 10.95
N THR A 165 6.21 -70.59 10.43
CA THR A 165 7.37 -70.31 11.28
C THR A 165 7.18 -68.96 11.96
N LYS A 166 7.37 -68.93 13.29
CA LYS A 166 7.24 -67.72 14.14
C LYS A 166 8.02 -66.50 13.60
N GLU A 167 9.13 -66.76 12.92
CA GLU A 167 9.99 -65.77 12.27
C GLU A 167 9.31 -65.04 11.08
N LYS A 168 8.61 -65.75 10.19
CA LYS A 168 7.89 -65.14 9.05
C LYS A 168 6.77 -64.21 9.54
N LEU A 169 6.04 -64.65 10.57
CA LEU A 169 4.96 -63.86 11.17
C LEU A 169 5.49 -62.57 11.79
N GLU A 170 6.63 -62.63 12.49
CA GLU A 170 7.24 -61.43 13.07
C GLU A 170 7.81 -60.49 12.00
N THR A 171 8.25 -61.02 10.86
CA THR A 171 8.70 -60.23 9.71
C THR A 171 7.53 -59.45 9.09
N TYR A 172 6.39 -60.09 8.86
CA TYR A 172 5.18 -59.42 8.35
C TYR A 172 4.65 -58.37 9.32
N LYS A 173 4.61 -58.70 10.61
CA LYS A 173 4.20 -57.76 11.66
C LYS A 173 5.10 -56.52 11.68
N THR A 174 6.42 -56.72 11.64
CA THR A 174 7.38 -55.61 11.58
C THR A 174 7.18 -54.74 10.34
N ARG A 175 6.97 -55.36 9.16
CA ARG A 175 6.73 -54.64 7.90
C ARG A 175 5.42 -53.85 7.92
N LEU A 176 4.35 -54.41 8.50
CA LEU A 176 3.07 -53.72 8.69
C LEU A 176 3.18 -52.58 9.71
N GLU A 177 3.91 -52.76 10.80
CA GLU A 177 4.16 -51.71 11.79
C GLU A 177 4.93 -50.54 11.19
N GLN A 178 5.96 -50.81 10.36
CA GLN A 178 6.71 -49.78 9.65
C GLN A 178 5.83 -48.98 8.69
N LYS A 179 5.06 -49.65 7.82
CA LYS A 179 4.15 -48.98 6.87
C LYS A 179 3.03 -48.21 7.56
N ASN A 180 2.45 -48.75 8.64
CA ASN A 180 1.45 -48.02 9.43
C ASN A 180 2.04 -46.78 10.12
N SER A 181 3.29 -46.86 10.59
CA SER A 181 4.01 -45.72 11.15
C SER A 181 4.24 -44.62 10.10
N GLU A 182 4.64 -45.01 8.89
CA GLU A 182 4.79 -44.10 7.75
C GLU A 182 3.46 -43.46 7.34
N TYR A 183 2.40 -44.25 7.19
CA TYR A 183 1.04 -43.77 6.92
C TYR A 183 0.59 -42.74 7.97
N LYS A 184 0.84 -43.01 9.26
CA LYS A 184 0.51 -42.08 10.35
C LYS A 184 1.29 -40.76 10.25
N LYS A 185 2.58 -40.81 9.87
CA LYS A 185 3.38 -39.60 9.65
C LYS A 185 2.83 -38.78 8.48
N LEU A 186 2.61 -39.40 7.33
CA LEU A 186 2.04 -38.73 6.15
C LEU A 186 0.68 -38.08 6.45
N ARG A 187 -0.16 -38.76 7.22
CA ARG A 187 -1.47 -38.23 7.65
C ARG A 187 -1.33 -37.00 8.56
N ASN A 188 -0.33 -37.01 9.46
CA ASN A 188 -0.05 -35.85 10.31
C ASN A 188 0.46 -34.68 9.47
N ASP A 189 1.40 -34.92 8.56
CA ASP A 189 1.95 -33.91 7.67
C ASP A 189 0.86 -33.28 6.80
N LEU A 190 -0.06 -34.10 6.28
CA LEU A 190 -1.22 -33.63 5.53
C LEU A 190 -2.14 -32.77 6.39
N SER A 191 -2.38 -33.15 7.65
CA SER A 191 -3.18 -32.34 8.58
C SER A 191 -2.52 -30.99 8.85
N GLU A 192 -1.20 -30.95 8.97
CA GLU A 192 -0.42 -29.73 9.16
C GLU A 192 -0.51 -28.81 7.93
N ILE A 193 -0.25 -29.35 6.73
CA ILE A 193 -0.36 -28.61 5.46
C ILE A 193 -1.78 -28.06 5.28
N LYS A 194 -2.82 -28.84 5.60
CA LYS A 194 -4.22 -28.38 5.54
C LYS A 194 -4.48 -27.23 6.52
N SER A 195 -3.96 -27.33 7.74
CA SER A 195 -4.06 -26.26 8.75
C SER A 195 -3.35 -24.99 8.28
N GLU A 196 -2.11 -25.12 7.78
CA GLU A 196 -1.31 -24.00 7.28
C GLU A 196 -1.98 -23.30 6.09
N SER A 197 -2.46 -24.07 5.11
CA SER A 197 -3.23 -23.53 3.97
C SER A 197 -4.49 -22.81 4.42
N GLN A 198 -5.24 -23.36 5.40
CA GLN A 198 -6.42 -22.70 5.94
C GLN A 198 -6.09 -21.42 6.71
N ASN A 199 -5.00 -21.41 7.48
CA ASN A 199 -4.54 -20.22 8.19
C ASN A 199 -4.08 -19.13 7.22
N MET A 200 -3.38 -19.50 6.15
CA MET A 200 -2.95 -18.57 5.12
C MET A 200 -4.14 -17.98 4.35
N ARG A 201 -5.11 -18.80 3.93
CA ARG A 201 -6.38 -18.32 3.36
C ARG A 201 -7.10 -17.37 4.32
N SER A 202 -7.16 -17.74 5.60
CA SER A 202 -7.79 -16.90 6.62
C SER A 202 -7.06 -15.57 6.81
N TYR A 203 -5.73 -15.55 6.81
CA TYR A 203 -4.94 -14.33 6.93
C TYR A 203 -5.16 -13.37 5.75
N ILE A 204 -5.13 -13.89 4.51
CA ILE A 204 -5.43 -13.13 3.29
C ILE A 204 -6.86 -12.58 3.36
N PHE A 205 -7.79 -13.40 3.84
CA PHE A 205 -9.19 -13.02 3.97
C PHE A 205 -9.45 -11.95 5.06
N MET A 206 -8.81 -12.08 6.22
CA MET A 206 -9.02 -11.22 7.39
C MET A 206 -8.50 -9.80 7.18
N ASN A 207 -7.35 -9.65 6.51
CA ASN A 207 -6.80 -8.33 6.26
C ASN A 207 -7.64 -7.53 5.25
N ASN A 208 -8.31 -8.21 4.31
CA ASN A 208 -9.09 -7.55 3.27
C ASN A 208 -10.55 -7.28 3.69
N PHE A 209 -11.12 -8.09 4.59
CA PHE A 209 -12.56 -8.02 4.90
C PHE A 209 -12.93 -7.73 6.34
N SER A 210 -12.02 -7.79 7.31
CA SER A 210 -12.42 -7.71 8.74
C SER A 210 -13.12 -6.39 9.10
N GLU A 211 -12.62 -5.26 8.63
CA GLU A 211 -13.18 -3.94 8.92
C GLU A 211 -14.53 -3.74 8.21
N ASN A 212 -14.61 -4.09 6.93
CA ASN A 212 -15.83 -4.01 6.13
C ASN A 212 -16.92 -4.93 6.66
N LEU A 213 -16.54 -6.12 7.11
CA LEU A 213 -17.46 -7.10 7.68
C LEU A 213 -17.95 -6.69 9.07
N GLU A 214 -17.12 -6.03 9.88
CA GLU A 214 -17.56 -5.46 11.15
C GLU A 214 -18.57 -4.33 10.93
N LYS A 215 -18.29 -3.41 10.00
CA LYS A 215 -19.23 -2.34 9.61
C LYS A 215 -20.53 -2.92 9.04
N PHE A 216 -20.46 -3.93 8.17
CA PHE A 216 -21.61 -4.65 7.67
C PHE A 216 -22.45 -5.27 8.79
N MET A 217 -21.82 -5.99 9.72
CA MET A 217 -22.52 -6.66 10.83
C MET A 217 -23.15 -5.67 11.82
N LEU A 218 -22.58 -4.46 11.97
CA LEU A 218 -23.16 -3.39 12.77
C LEU A 218 -24.34 -2.69 12.05
N SER A 219 -24.32 -2.66 10.71
CA SER A 219 -25.35 -2.02 9.89
C SER A 219 -26.64 -2.82 9.74
N LEU A 220 -26.64 -4.10 10.16
CA LEU A 220 -27.71 -5.06 9.93
C LEU A 220 -28.37 -5.56 11.21
N SER A 221 -29.67 -5.88 11.12
CA SER A 221 -30.38 -6.54 12.21
C SER A 221 -30.03 -8.04 12.28
N PRO A 222 -30.29 -8.72 13.41
CA PRO A 222 -30.10 -10.17 13.50
C PRO A 222 -30.90 -10.98 12.46
N LYS A 223 -32.05 -10.46 12.00
CA LYS A 223 -32.85 -11.07 10.94
C LYS A 223 -32.17 -10.95 9.58
N ASP A 224 -31.53 -9.82 9.31
CA ASP A 224 -30.80 -9.56 8.07
C ASP A 224 -29.53 -10.41 7.99
N ILE A 225 -28.82 -10.56 9.11
CA ILE A 225 -27.67 -11.48 9.21
C ILE A 225 -28.12 -12.92 8.96
N LYS A 226 -29.26 -13.34 9.52
CA LYS A 226 -29.81 -14.67 9.26
C LYS A 226 -30.22 -14.84 7.78
N TYR A 227 -30.77 -13.80 7.16
CA TYR A 227 -31.09 -13.79 5.74
C TYR A 227 -29.80 -13.94 4.90
N PHE A 228 -28.76 -13.19 5.20
CA PHE A 228 -27.44 -13.31 4.56
C PHE A 228 -26.86 -14.72 4.69
N LEU A 229 -26.95 -15.31 5.89
CA LEU A 229 -26.41 -16.65 6.17
C LEU A 229 -27.25 -17.81 5.62
N ASN A 230 -28.45 -17.56 5.11
CA ASN A 230 -29.32 -18.62 4.59
C ASN A 230 -29.41 -18.61 3.07
N ASN A 231 -29.04 -17.50 2.42
CA ASN A 231 -29.14 -17.36 0.98
C ASN A 231 -27.74 -17.30 0.37
N ASP A 232 -27.50 -18.10 -0.67
CA ASP A 232 -26.26 -18.02 -1.45
C ASP A 232 -26.33 -16.89 -2.50
N LYS A 233 -27.55 -16.47 -2.85
CA LYS A 233 -27.83 -15.34 -3.73
C LYS A 233 -28.78 -14.37 -3.05
N LEU A 234 -28.35 -13.13 -2.86
CA LEU A 234 -29.14 -12.06 -2.27
C LEU A 234 -29.99 -11.38 -3.33
N GLN A 235 -31.23 -11.04 -2.98
CA GLN A 235 -32.11 -10.30 -3.88
C GLN A 235 -31.74 -8.82 -3.89
N ASN A 236 -31.65 -8.22 -5.07
CA ASN A 236 -31.26 -6.80 -5.25
C ASN A 236 -32.20 -5.80 -4.56
N THR A 237 -33.45 -6.19 -4.31
CA THR A 237 -34.45 -5.41 -3.56
C THR A 237 -34.22 -5.43 -2.05
N ASN A 238 -33.40 -6.35 -1.54
CA ASN A 238 -33.15 -6.52 -0.12
C ASN A 238 -32.07 -5.53 0.36
N ARG A 239 -32.31 -4.88 1.51
CA ARG A 239 -31.32 -3.98 2.13
C ARG A 239 -29.99 -4.69 2.44
N THR A 240 -30.04 -5.98 2.77
CA THR A 240 -28.87 -6.84 2.99
C THR A 240 -27.99 -6.94 1.74
N TYR A 241 -28.58 -7.01 0.55
CA TYR A 241 -27.83 -7.01 -0.71
C TYR A 241 -27.06 -5.69 -0.88
N ARG A 242 -27.70 -4.55 -0.64
CA ARG A 242 -27.05 -3.23 -0.81
C ARG A 242 -25.83 -3.09 0.08
N TYR A 243 -25.95 -3.47 1.35
CA TYR A 243 -24.80 -3.44 2.25
C TYR A 243 -23.77 -4.52 1.91
N ALA A 244 -24.20 -5.72 1.53
CA ALA A 244 -23.26 -6.76 1.12
C ALA A 244 -22.44 -6.30 -0.09
N LEU A 245 -23.06 -5.67 -1.09
CA LEU A 245 -22.39 -5.13 -2.26
C LEU A 245 -21.46 -3.96 -1.88
N GLU A 246 -21.94 -3.01 -1.07
CA GLU A 246 -21.18 -1.84 -0.61
C GLU A 246 -19.89 -2.23 0.15
N TYR A 247 -19.97 -3.29 0.95
CA TYR A 247 -18.83 -3.81 1.73
C TYR A 247 -18.05 -4.93 1.02
N GLY A 248 -18.37 -5.21 -0.26
CA GLY A 248 -17.67 -6.20 -1.11
C GLY A 248 -17.92 -7.66 -0.74
N LEU A 249 -19.00 -7.96 -0.01
CA LEU A 249 -19.35 -9.29 0.50
C LEU A 249 -20.16 -10.15 -0.50
N CYS A 250 -20.68 -9.54 -1.56
CA CYS A 250 -21.30 -10.24 -2.69
C CYS A 250 -20.94 -9.54 -4.00
N ASP A 251 -21.10 -10.26 -5.12
CA ASP A 251 -20.95 -9.67 -6.46
C ASP A 251 -22.19 -8.88 -6.89
N GLU A 252 -22.13 -8.28 -8.09
CA GLU A 252 -23.24 -7.53 -8.69
C GLU A 252 -24.50 -8.37 -8.88
N ASP A 253 -24.32 -9.68 -9.12
CA ASP A 253 -25.40 -10.66 -9.21
C ASP A 253 -25.97 -11.08 -7.85
N GLY A 254 -25.37 -10.63 -6.76
CA GLY A 254 -25.77 -10.91 -5.38
C GLY A 254 -25.29 -12.26 -4.86
N ILE A 255 -24.38 -12.94 -5.55
CA ILE A 255 -23.75 -14.18 -5.10
C ILE A 255 -22.81 -13.86 -3.93
N VAL A 256 -23.08 -14.51 -2.80
CA VAL A 256 -22.30 -14.32 -1.56
C VAL A 256 -21.07 -15.21 -1.61
N VAL A 257 -19.93 -14.65 -1.23
CA VAL A 257 -18.68 -15.42 -1.11
C VAL A 257 -18.82 -16.47 0.01
N PRO A 258 -18.70 -17.78 -0.26
CA PRO A 258 -18.93 -18.84 0.73
C PRO A 258 -18.06 -18.74 1.99
N GLU A 259 -16.84 -18.24 1.85
CA GLU A 259 -15.87 -18.02 2.92
C GLU A 259 -16.38 -16.98 3.94
N ILE A 260 -17.08 -15.93 3.47
CA ILE A 260 -17.68 -14.89 4.31
C ILE A 260 -18.74 -15.49 5.21
N LYS A 261 -19.59 -16.33 4.61
CA LYS A 261 -20.69 -17.02 5.29
C LYS A 261 -20.16 -17.91 6.42
N LYS A 262 -19.13 -18.72 6.13
CA LYS A 262 -18.45 -19.57 7.12
C LYS A 262 -17.80 -18.74 8.24
N TYR A 263 -17.19 -17.61 7.90
CA TYR A 263 -16.56 -16.73 8.88
C TYR A 263 -17.58 -16.10 9.85
N ILE A 264 -18.66 -15.51 9.32
CA ILE A 264 -19.72 -14.93 10.14
C ILE A 264 -20.34 -16.02 11.04
N GLN A 265 -20.59 -17.22 10.51
CA GLN A 265 -21.07 -18.35 11.31
C GLN A 265 -20.13 -18.69 12.48
N ARG A 266 -18.82 -18.80 12.24
CA ARG A 266 -17.83 -19.03 13.32
C ARG A 266 -17.82 -17.91 14.36
N LYS A 267 -17.89 -16.65 13.93
CA LYS A 267 -17.90 -15.48 14.83
C LYS A 267 -19.18 -15.41 15.68
N LEU A 268 -20.32 -15.77 15.10
CA LEU A 268 -21.60 -15.88 15.81
C LEU A 268 -21.60 -17.04 16.80
N LEU A 269 -21.06 -18.21 16.43
CA LEU A 269 -20.92 -19.37 17.31
C LEU A 269 -19.99 -19.07 18.50
N ASN A 270 -18.89 -18.36 18.28
CA ASN A 270 -18.00 -17.91 19.35
C ASN A 270 -18.67 -16.85 20.25
N ARG A 271 -19.51 -15.96 19.71
CA ARG A 271 -20.30 -15.01 20.51
C ARG A 271 -21.40 -15.68 21.34
N SER A 272 -22.03 -16.75 20.86
CA SER A 272 -22.99 -17.53 21.67
C SER A 272 -22.33 -18.26 22.84
N ASN A 273 -21.05 -18.64 22.73
CA ASN A 273 -20.30 -19.24 23.83
C ASN A 273 -19.97 -18.26 24.97
N TYR A 274 -19.94 -16.94 24.71
CA TYR A 274 -19.74 -15.93 25.76
C TYR A 274 -21.01 -15.51 26.48
N ARG A 275 -22.21 -15.66 25.87
CA ARG A 275 -23.48 -15.41 26.59
C ARG A 275 -23.76 -16.44 27.69
N ASN A 276 -23.26 -17.68 27.55
CA ASN A 276 -23.39 -18.70 28.60
C ASN A 276 -22.46 -18.50 29.80
N ILE A 277 -21.49 -17.56 29.74
CA ILE A 277 -20.61 -17.23 30.87
C ILE A 277 -21.14 -16.01 31.64
N SER A 278 -21.89 -15.10 31.00
CA SER A 278 -22.51 -13.96 31.71
C SER A 278 -23.78 -14.33 32.49
N ASP A 279 -24.53 -15.35 32.05
CA ASP A 279 -25.79 -15.73 32.71
C ASP A 279 -25.57 -16.59 33.98
N ASN A 280 -24.34 -17.06 34.23
CA ASN A 280 -23.98 -17.83 35.43
C ASN A 280 -23.48 -16.95 36.61
N TYR A 281 -23.31 -15.64 36.42
CA TYR A 281 -22.91 -14.72 37.50
C TYR A 281 -24.09 -13.95 38.12
N TYR A 282 -25.29 -13.99 37.52
CA TYR A 282 -26.49 -13.35 38.09
C TYR A 282 -27.40 -14.29 38.89
N ASN A 283 -27.22 -15.61 38.81
CA ASN A 283 -27.99 -16.60 39.58
C ASN A 283 -27.26 -17.13 40.83
N ARG A 284 -26.24 -16.41 41.33
CA ARG A 284 -25.55 -16.74 42.60
C ARG A 284 -25.74 -15.70 43.70
N PHE A 285 -26.57 -14.69 43.45
CA PHE A 285 -26.95 -13.66 44.43
C PHE A 285 -28.47 -13.34 44.37
N SER A 286 -29.31 -14.36 44.17
CA SER A 286 -30.73 -14.32 44.55
C SER A 286 -31.04 -15.45 45.50
#